data_AF-A4I091-F1
#
_entry.id   AF-A4I091-F1
#
_cell.length_a   1.000
_cell.length_b   1.000
_cell.length_c   1.000
_cell.angle_alpha   90.00
_cell.angle_beta   90.00
_cell.angle_gamma   90.00
#
_symmetry.space_group_name_H-M   'P 1'
#
loop_
_entity.id
_entity.type
_entity.pdbx_description
1 polymer ?
#
loop_
_entity_poly.entity_id
_entity_poly.type
_entity_poly.pdbx_seq_one_letter_code
_entity_poly.pdbx_strand_id
1 'polypeptide(L)'
;MPSYESRHMLRVLDSPEVLAKSFIGYCKRHRVTTRGWCRIGYVHRSPPQRTHSRPGNYLLRGLIANRDIAKDENVVMMPVTACLHPGAAFRCEPFWNLLAPEVQSALSSLTCAYNSRIADRSLIRHNQLLLALYMAYLVLLRNCNAARLSATPGGDAIEYINFMPRNEGNFEQFAAHLAGWLDAPEICRSAQASLASYFQLTQAEVRPVIIYALCMIYSRMVPVDHRACLQYALQSTPLARAWDDMEATAAPAALPPPSSSGSVGDGSVRSGVANASLVRDPISFLCPVIDMCNHSDHENVAVMVPDRETASVTGPVICLRTLRPIAKGEELTMTYGAAPHELKLIWGMQEILP
;
A
#
# COMPACT_ATOMS: atom_id res chain seq x y z
N MET A 1 -2.17 20.01 -20.80
CA MET A 1 -1.34 18.78 -20.79
C MET A 1 -2.24 17.59 -21.09
N PRO A 2 -1.80 16.58 -21.84
CA PRO A 2 -2.54 15.31 -21.92
C PRO A 2 -2.66 14.78 -20.49
N SER A 3 -3.86 14.50 -19.99
CA SER A 3 -4.03 13.89 -18.67
C SER A 3 -3.23 12.59 -18.62
N TYR A 4 -2.69 12.20 -17.46
CA TYR A 4 -1.88 10.97 -17.36
C TYR A 4 -2.62 9.73 -17.89
N GLU A 5 -3.96 9.75 -17.82
CA GLU A 5 -4.90 8.77 -18.39
C GLU A 5 -4.85 8.64 -19.93
N SER A 6 -4.42 9.69 -20.63
CA SER A 6 -4.24 9.67 -22.09
C SER A 6 -2.99 8.89 -22.53
N ARG A 7 -2.12 8.50 -21.59
CA ARG A 7 -1.00 7.60 -21.88
C ARG A 7 -1.55 6.20 -22.13
N HIS A 8 -1.34 5.72 -23.36
CA HIS A 8 -1.99 4.51 -23.88
C HIS A 8 -1.88 3.29 -22.95
N MET A 9 -0.75 3.10 -22.27
CA MET A 9 -0.53 1.95 -21.36
C MET A 9 -1.30 2.02 -20.04
N LEU A 10 -1.74 3.20 -19.59
CA LEU A 10 -2.46 3.37 -18.33
C LEU A 10 -3.97 3.42 -18.51
N ARG A 11 -4.42 3.64 -19.75
CA ARG A 11 -5.84 3.70 -20.08
C ARG A 11 -6.51 2.36 -19.77
N VAL A 12 -7.67 2.43 -19.13
CA VAL A 12 -8.57 1.30 -18.92
C VAL A 12 -9.87 1.68 -19.60
N LEU A 13 -10.30 0.86 -20.55
CA LEU A 13 -11.47 1.13 -21.39
C LEU A 13 -12.76 0.56 -20.79
N ASP A 14 -12.63 -0.26 -19.75
CA ASP A 14 -13.77 -0.81 -19.02
C ASP A 14 -14.56 0.30 -18.31
N SER A 15 -15.88 0.15 -18.32
CA SER A 15 -16.77 1.02 -17.55
C SER A 15 -16.55 0.88 -16.05
N PRO A 16 -16.90 1.90 -15.25
CA PRO A 16 -16.83 1.82 -13.79
C PRO A 16 -17.55 0.59 -13.21
N GLU A 17 -18.69 0.19 -13.78
CA GLU A 17 -19.46 -0.98 -13.35
C GLU A 17 -18.71 -2.29 -13.60
N VAL A 18 -18.05 -2.43 -14.75
CA VAL A 18 -17.23 -3.59 -15.08
C VAL A 18 -16.03 -3.66 -14.14
N LEU A 19 -15.36 -2.53 -13.89
CA LEU A 19 -14.23 -2.45 -12.97
C LEU A 19 -14.62 -2.82 -11.54
N ALA A 20 -15.75 -2.31 -11.05
CA ALA A 20 -16.27 -2.66 -9.74
C ALA A 20 -16.61 -4.16 -9.64
N LYS A 21 -17.22 -4.74 -10.68
CA LYS A 21 -17.56 -6.17 -10.70
C LYS A 21 -16.31 -7.05 -10.69
N SER A 22 -15.29 -6.71 -11.49
CA SER A 22 -14.00 -7.41 -11.50
C SER A 22 -13.32 -7.31 -10.14
N PHE A 23 -13.23 -6.11 -9.55
CA PHE A 23 -12.66 -5.93 -8.22
C PHE A 23 -13.38 -6.75 -7.14
N ILE A 24 -14.71 -6.77 -7.14
CA ILE A 24 -15.50 -7.63 -6.23
C ILE A 24 -15.19 -9.11 -6.48
N GLY A 25 -15.03 -9.52 -7.74
CA GLY A 25 -14.61 -10.87 -8.13
C GLY A 25 -13.25 -11.24 -7.54
N TYR A 26 -12.26 -10.37 -7.70
CA TYR A 26 -10.94 -10.48 -7.08
C TYR A 26 -11.03 -10.65 -5.56
N CYS A 27 -11.72 -9.73 -4.86
CA CYS A 27 -11.89 -9.81 -3.40
C CYS A 27 -12.52 -11.12 -2.95
N LYS A 28 -13.52 -11.63 -3.67
CA LYS A 28 -14.17 -12.92 -3.37
C LYS A 28 -13.22 -14.11 -3.56
N ARG A 29 -12.46 -14.15 -4.67
CA ARG A 29 -11.48 -15.23 -4.93
C ARG A 29 -10.39 -15.27 -3.86
N HIS A 30 -9.97 -14.10 -3.39
CA HIS A 30 -8.96 -13.95 -2.34
C HIS A 30 -9.53 -13.92 -0.91
N ARG A 31 -10.81 -14.29 -0.73
CA ARG A 31 -11.47 -14.44 0.58
C ARG A 31 -11.44 -13.18 1.46
N VAL A 32 -11.42 -12.00 0.84
CA VAL A 32 -11.60 -10.73 1.56
C VAL A 32 -13.01 -10.67 2.13
N THR A 33 -13.12 -10.42 3.43
CA THR A 33 -14.40 -10.49 4.16
C THR A 33 -14.75 -9.14 4.75
N THR A 34 -15.92 -8.58 4.40
CA THR A 34 -16.45 -7.34 4.99
C THR A 34 -17.68 -7.54 5.89
N ARG A 35 -18.19 -8.79 5.95
CA ARG A 35 -19.42 -9.18 6.68
C ARG A 35 -20.67 -8.34 6.35
N GLY A 36 -20.66 -7.61 5.24
CA GLY A 36 -21.73 -6.65 4.89
C GLY A 36 -21.85 -5.47 5.87
N TRP A 37 -20.82 -5.22 6.69
CA TRP A 37 -20.78 -4.12 7.65
C TRP A 37 -20.40 -2.79 6.99
N CYS A 38 -19.61 -2.83 5.93
CA CYS A 38 -19.28 -1.66 5.13
C CYS A 38 -19.55 -1.89 3.64
N ARG A 39 -19.64 -0.77 2.91
CA ARG A 39 -19.64 -0.72 1.44
C ARG A 39 -18.61 0.31 0.96
N ILE A 40 -18.12 0.13 -0.26
CA ILE A 40 -17.41 1.20 -0.97
C ILE A 40 -18.46 2.14 -1.56
N GLY A 41 -18.33 3.43 -1.29
CA GLY A 41 -19.21 4.47 -1.81
C GLY A 41 -18.47 5.77 -2.02
N TYR A 42 -19.20 6.81 -2.40
CA TYR A 42 -18.64 8.16 -2.46
C TYR A 42 -19.04 8.94 -1.21
N VAL A 43 -18.07 9.69 -0.68
CA VAL A 43 -18.25 10.59 0.46
C VAL A 43 -17.98 12.01 0.00
N HIS A 44 -18.87 12.93 0.37
CA HIS A 44 -18.68 14.35 0.09
C HIS A 44 -17.69 14.93 1.09
N ARG A 45 -16.58 15.46 0.58
CA ARG A 45 -15.63 16.26 1.37
C ARG A 45 -15.65 17.70 0.89
N SER A 46 -15.77 18.63 1.82
CA SER A 46 -15.63 20.06 1.51
C SER A 46 -14.13 20.38 1.45
N PRO A 47 -13.64 21.12 0.45
CA PRO A 47 -12.27 21.60 0.49
C PRO A 47 -12.11 22.58 1.67
N PRO A 48 -10.91 22.71 2.25
CA PRO A 48 -10.64 23.73 3.26
C PRO A 48 -11.04 25.11 2.72
N GLN A 49 -11.72 25.92 3.54
CA GLN A 49 -12.38 27.19 3.17
C GLN A 49 -11.47 28.24 2.50
N ARG A 50 -10.15 28.01 2.46
CA ARG A 50 -9.15 28.95 1.95
C ARG A 50 -8.72 28.75 0.50
N THR A 51 -9.19 27.70 -0.17
CA THR A 51 -8.93 27.56 -1.60
C THR A 51 -10.03 28.28 -2.39
N HIS A 52 -9.66 29.28 -3.20
CA HIS A 52 -10.58 29.95 -4.15
C HIS A 52 -11.12 29.03 -5.26
N SER A 53 -10.91 27.72 -5.10
CA SER A 53 -11.53 26.67 -5.88
C SER A 53 -13.03 26.69 -5.61
N ARG A 54 -13.85 26.75 -6.67
CA ARG A 54 -15.32 26.58 -6.55
C ARG A 54 -15.61 25.36 -5.67
N PRO A 55 -16.70 25.36 -4.86
CA PRO A 55 -17.16 24.18 -4.14
C PRO A 55 -17.66 23.14 -5.16
N GLY A 56 -16.72 22.51 -5.86
CA GLY A 56 -16.97 21.26 -6.56
C GLY A 56 -17.11 20.22 -5.47
N ASN A 57 -18.20 19.46 -5.52
CA ASN A 57 -18.37 18.29 -4.67
C ASN A 57 -17.19 17.34 -4.89
N TYR A 58 -16.17 17.39 -4.02
CA TYR A 58 -15.08 16.42 -4.03
C TYR A 58 -15.67 15.11 -3.49
N LEU A 59 -16.16 14.29 -4.41
CA LEU A 59 -16.61 12.94 -4.15
C LEU A 59 -15.38 12.05 -4.11
N LEU A 60 -14.96 11.67 -2.91
CA LEU A 60 -13.90 10.68 -2.71
C LEU A 60 -14.54 9.31 -2.55
N ARG A 61 -13.90 8.27 -3.12
CA ARG A 61 -14.27 6.90 -2.76
C ARG A 61 -13.88 6.68 -1.30
N GLY A 62 -14.75 6.04 -0.55
CA GLY A 62 -14.58 5.80 0.87
C GLY A 62 -15.29 4.52 1.31
N LEU A 63 -14.97 4.05 2.51
CA LEU A 63 -15.72 3.00 3.18
C LEU A 63 -16.84 3.63 4.01
N ILE A 64 -18.07 3.14 3.85
CA ILE A 64 -19.25 3.64 4.54
C ILE A 64 -19.92 2.50 5.30
N ALA A 65 -20.28 2.73 6.56
CA ALA A 65 -20.99 1.75 7.37
C ALA A 65 -22.41 1.48 6.82
N ASN A 66 -22.74 0.21 6.60
CA ASN A 66 -24.08 -0.21 6.15
C ASN A 66 -25.09 -0.34 7.29
N ARG A 67 -24.59 -0.45 8.53
CA ARG A 67 -25.32 -0.65 9.77
C ARG A 67 -24.51 -0.05 10.92
N ASP A 68 -25.10 0.04 12.09
CA ASP A 68 -24.36 0.37 13.30
C ASP A 68 -23.35 -0.73 13.60
N ILE A 69 -22.11 -0.35 13.92
CA ILE A 69 -21.00 -1.26 14.22
C ILE A 69 -20.52 -0.97 15.63
N ALA A 70 -20.40 -2.00 16.46
CA ALA A 70 -19.87 -1.86 17.80
C ALA A 70 -18.37 -1.50 17.77
N LYS A 71 -17.85 -1.08 18.93
CA LYS A 71 -16.41 -0.91 19.15
C LYS A 71 -15.70 -2.27 19.05
N ASP A 72 -14.43 -2.27 18.64
CA ASP A 72 -13.54 -3.43 18.63
C ASP A 72 -13.96 -4.53 17.65
N GLU A 73 -14.69 -4.16 16.61
CA GLU A 73 -15.21 -5.06 15.58
C GLU A 73 -14.31 -5.06 14.33
N ASN A 74 -13.97 -6.25 13.81
CA ASN A 74 -13.18 -6.40 12.58
C ASN A 74 -14.08 -6.22 11.34
N VAL A 75 -14.14 -5.00 10.81
CA VAL A 75 -15.03 -4.63 9.70
C VAL A 75 -14.59 -5.20 8.37
N VAL A 76 -13.28 -5.21 8.13
CA VAL A 76 -12.67 -5.86 6.98
C VAL A 76 -11.63 -6.82 7.52
N MET A 77 -11.63 -8.05 7.03
CA MET A 77 -10.60 -9.05 7.27
C MET A 77 -10.04 -9.46 5.92
N MET A 78 -8.75 -9.23 5.72
CA MET A 78 -8.10 -9.41 4.44
C MET A 78 -6.90 -10.35 4.62
N PRO A 79 -6.94 -11.56 4.06
CA PRO A 79 -5.80 -12.46 4.08
C PRO A 79 -4.58 -11.83 3.41
N VAL A 80 -3.38 -12.16 3.90
CA VAL A 80 -2.13 -11.70 3.26
C VAL A 80 -2.06 -12.06 1.78
N THR A 81 -2.63 -13.20 1.38
CA THR A 81 -2.69 -13.64 -0.02
C THR A 81 -3.52 -12.71 -0.93
N ALA A 82 -4.41 -11.91 -0.36
CA ALA A 82 -5.19 -10.90 -1.09
C ALA A 82 -4.41 -9.60 -1.31
N CYS A 83 -3.24 -9.43 -0.67
CA CYS A 83 -2.48 -8.20 -0.70
C CYS A 83 -1.48 -8.20 -1.86
N LEU A 84 -1.16 -7.01 -2.37
CA LEU A 84 0.02 -6.79 -3.18
C LEU A 84 1.17 -6.35 -2.28
N HIS A 85 2.26 -7.13 -2.26
CA HIS A 85 3.41 -6.88 -1.40
C HIS A 85 4.69 -7.47 -2.04
N PRO A 86 5.91 -7.13 -1.56
CA PRO A 86 7.17 -7.55 -2.20
C PRO A 86 7.31 -9.06 -2.40
N GLY A 87 6.80 -9.87 -1.48
CA GLY A 87 6.81 -11.33 -1.60
C GLY A 87 6.03 -11.87 -2.80
N ALA A 88 4.92 -11.20 -3.20
CA ALA A 88 4.20 -11.57 -4.41
C ALA A 88 5.04 -11.31 -5.67
N ALA A 89 5.82 -10.22 -5.69
CA ALA A 89 6.73 -9.90 -6.77
C ALA A 89 7.86 -10.94 -6.89
N PHE A 90 8.52 -11.29 -5.78
CA PHE A 90 9.58 -12.32 -5.78
C PHE A 90 9.11 -13.69 -6.29
N ARG A 91 7.88 -14.09 -5.94
CA ARG A 91 7.32 -15.40 -6.35
C ARG A 91 6.85 -15.44 -7.79
N CYS A 92 6.74 -14.31 -8.47
CA CYS A 92 6.42 -14.29 -9.89
C CYS A 92 7.71 -14.50 -10.71
N GLU A 93 8.08 -15.77 -10.93
CA GLU A 93 9.31 -16.11 -11.66
C GLU A 93 9.43 -15.43 -13.04
N PRO A 94 8.38 -15.34 -13.88
CA PRO A 94 8.47 -14.65 -15.17
C PRO A 94 8.82 -13.16 -15.03
N PHE A 95 8.35 -12.51 -13.96
CA PHE A 95 8.71 -11.14 -13.63
C PHE A 95 10.12 -11.06 -13.07
N TRP A 96 10.49 -11.92 -12.13
CA TRP A 96 11.82 -11.86 -11.52
C TRP A 96 12.93 -12.07 -12.56
N ASN A 97 12.75 -13.06 -13.44
CA ASN A 97 13.75 -13.46 -14.43
C ASN A 97 13.94 -12.45 -15.57
N LEU A 98 13.04 -11.49 -15.77
CA LEU A 98 13.25 -10.44 -16.79
C LEU A 98 14.17 -9.32 -16.29
N LEU A 99 14.29 -9.15 -14.96
CA LEU A 99 15.12 -8.11 -14.38
C LEU A 99 16.61 -8.44 -14.58
N ALA A 100 17.42 -7.42 -14.86
CA ALA A 100 18.86 -7.59 -15.02
C ALA A 100 19.51 -8.10 -13.69
N PRO A 101 20.60 -8.89 -13.76
CA PRO A 101 21.23 -9.47 -12.57
C PRO A 101 21.60 -8.46 -11.48
N GLU A 102 22.05 -7.27 -11.85
CA GLU A 102 22.38 -6.19 -10.91
C GLU A 102 21.14 -5.64 -10.18
N VAL A 103 19.98 -5.60 -10.85
CA VAL A 103 18.70 -5.22 -10.25
C VAL A 103 18.23 -6.30 -9.30
N GLN A 104 18.31 -7.57 -9.72
CA GLN A 104 17.97 -8.71 -8.87
C GLN A 104 18.83 -8.73 -7.60
N SER A 105 20.15 -8.52 -7.74
CA SER A 105 21.09 -8.49 -6.62
C SER A 105 20.72 -7.40 -5.61
N ALA A 106 20.50 -6.16 -6.07
CA ALA A 106 20.14 -5.07 -5.19
C ALA A 106 18.78 -5.27 -4.49
N LEU A 107 17.75 -5.72 -5.21
CA LEU A 107 16.41 -5.93 -4.65
C LEU A 107 16.30 -7.17 -3.76
N SER A 108 17.17 -8.17 -3.94
CA SER A 108 17.23 -9.38 -3.10
C SER A 108 17.96 -9.16 -1.76
N SER A 109 18.63 -8.02 -1.58
CA SER A 109 19.38 -7.71 -0.36
C SER A 109 18.48 -7.33 0.82
N LEU A 110 19.02 -7.42 2.05
CA LEU A 110 18.32 -7.03 3.28
C LEU A 110 17.87 -5.56 3.29
N THR A 111 18.45 -4.69 2.46
CA THR A 111 17.99 -3.31 2.30
C THR A 111 16.53 -3.23 1.82
N CYS A 112 16.06 -4.24 1.11
CA CYS A 112 14.67 -4.38 0.69
C CYS A 112 13.74 -4.71 1.88
N ALA A 113 14.17 -5.60 2.78
CA ALA A 113 13.40 -5.94 3.98
C ALA A 113 13.37 -4.79 5.00
N TYR A 114 14.47 -4.05 5.15
CA TYR A 114 14.59 -2.94 6.11
C TYR A 114 14.11 -1.60 5.56
N ASN A 115 13.28 -1.63 4.52
CA ASN A 115 12.63 -0.44 3.98
C ASN A 115 13.64 0.67 3.60
N SER A 116 14.85 0.31 3.18
CA SER A 116 15.91 1.28 2.89
C SER A 116 15.67 2.04 1.59
N ARG A 117 16.13 3.29 1.54
CA ARG A 117 16.10 4.13 0.33
C ARG A 117 17.09 3.61 -0.72
N ILE A 118 16.74 3.75 -2.00
CA ILE A 118 17.60 3.33 -3.13
C ILE A 118 18.83 4.23 -3.33
N ALA A 119 18.79 5.45 -2.82
CA ALA A 119 19.87 6.42 -2.82
C ALA A 119 19.67 7.40 -1.66
N ASP A 120 20.73 8.11 -1.26
CA ASP A 120 20.60 9.13 -0.22
C ASP A 120 19.55 10.18 -0.61
N ARG A 121 18.72 10.58 0.36
CA ARG A 121 17.56 11.48 0.21
C ARG A 121 16.47 11.03 -0.77
N SER A 122 16.62 9.91 -1.46
CA SER A 122 15.58 9.40 -2.35
C SER A 122 14.32 9.08 -1.57
N LEU A 123 13.16 9.45 -2.10
CA LEU A 123 11.89 8.99 -1.55
C LEU A 123 11.74 7.49 -1.77
N ILE A 124 12.20 6.98 -2.92
CA ILE A 124 11.99 5.61 -3.38
C ILE A 124 12.76 4.63 -2.49
N ARG A 125 12.03 3.66 -1.93
CA ARG A 125 12.59 2.55 -1.16
C ARG A 125 12.68 1.28 -2.00
N HIS A 126 13.57 0.37 -1.65
CA HIS A 126 13.83 -0.85 -2.44
C HIS A 126 12.59 -1.74 -2.59
N ASN A 127 11.84 -1.97 -1.51
CA ASN A 127 10.60 -2.73 -1.53
C ASN A 127 9.50 -2.08 -2.38
N GLN A 128 9.41 -0.74 -2.36
CA GLN A 128 8.47 0.04 -3.14
C GLN A 128 8.82 0.05 -4.62
N LEU A 129 10.13 0.11 -4.95
CA LEU A 129 10.59 -0.05 -6.32
C LEU A 129 10.25 -1.45 -6.85
N LEU A 130 10.55 -2.51 -6.09
CA LEU A 130 10.21 -3.88 -6.46
C LEU A 130 8.71 -4.04 -6.74
N LEU A 131 7.87 -3.55 -5.82
CA LEU A 131 6.42 -3.62 -5.98
C LEU A 131 5.93 -2.78 -7.17
N ALA A 132 6.50 -1.59 -7.40
CA ALA A 132 6.16 -0.75 -8.53
C ALA A 132 6.51 -1.39 -9.87
N LEU A 133 7.68 -2.02 -9.97
CA LEU A 133 8.11 -2.77 -11.15
C LEU A 133 7.18 -3.96 -11.43
N TYR A 134 6.76 -4.67 -10.38
CA TYR A 134 5.82 -5.78 -10.51
C TYR A 134 4.43 -5.30 -10.97
N MET A 135 3.90 -4.24 -10.37
CA MET A 135 2.64 -3.62 -10.83
C MET A 135 2.75 -3.15 -12.28
N ALA A 136 3.88 -2.53 -12.65
CA ALA A 136 4.13 -2.12 -14.03
C ALA A 136 4.16 -3.32 -14.97
N TYR A 137 4.84 -4.41 -14.60
CA TYR A 137 4.84 -5.66 -15.36
C TYR A 137 3.43 -6.19 -15.64
N LEU A 138 2.55 -6.23 -14.62
CA LEU A 138 1.16 -6.68 -14.80
C LEU A 138 0.37 -5.74 -15.73
N VAL A 139 0.53 -4.42 -15.59
CA VAL A 139 -0.10 -3.44 -16.48
C VAL A 139 0.42 -3.59 -17.91
N LEU A 140 1.72 -3.76 -18.11
CA LEU A 140 2.31 -3.95 -19.44
C LEU A 140 1.84 -5.27 -20.06
N LEU A 141 1.77 -6.38 -19.31
CA LEU A 141 1.18 -7.64 -19.76
C LEU A 141 -0.27 -7.45 -20.23
N ARG A 142 -1.10 -6.73 -19.46
CA ARG A 142 -2.50 -6.46 -19.85
C ARG A 142 -2.60 -5.81 -21.23
N ASN A 143 -1.71 -4.88 -21.55
CA ASN A 143 -1.75 -4.13 -22.81
C ASN A 143 -1.04 -4.85 -23.96
N CYS A 144 0.10 -5.48 -23.70
CA CYS A 144 0.95 -6.07 -24.75
C CYS A 144 0.73 -7.57 -24.95
N ASN A 145 0.27 -8.31 -23.94
CA ASN A 145 0.13 -9.76 -23.99
C ASN A 145 -0.90 -10.29 -22.97
N ALA A 146 -2.18 -9.96 -23.19
CA ALA A 146 -3.27 -10.31 -22.27
C ALA A 146 -3.41 -11.83 -22.04
N ALA A 147 -3.12 -12.67 -23.04
CA ALA A 147 -3.15 -14.12 -22.89
C ALA A 147 -2.09 -14.63 -21.89
N ARG A 148 -0.90 -14.01 -21.87
CA ARG A 148 0.14 -14.34 -20.90
C ARG A 148 -0.23 -13.88 -19.49
N LEU A 149 -0.97 -12.78 -19.35
CA LEU A 149 -1.41 -12.28 -18.05
C LEU A 149 -2.23 -13.33 -17.29
N SER A 150 -3.16 -14.02 -17.96
CA SER A 150 -3.97 -15.07 -17.32
C SER A 150 -3.20 -16.30 -16.85
N ALA A 151 -2.02 -16.56 -17.44
CA ALA A 151 -1.14 -17.67 -17.04
C ALA A 151 -0.06 -17.25 -16.02
N THR A 152 0.05 -15.94 -15.74
CA THR A 152 1.09 -15.40 -14.86
C THR A 152 0.67 -15.55 -13.40
N PRO A 153 1.52 -16.13 -12.51
CA PRO A 153 1.23 -16.17 -11.08
C PRO A 153 0.94 -14.77 -10.53
N GLY A 154 -0.21 -14.60 -9.87
CA GLY A 154 -0.68 -13.31 -9.35
C GLY A 154 -1.17 -12.32 -10.42
N GLY A 155 -1.34 -12.76 -11.68
CA GLY A 155 -1.80 -11.91 -12.78
C GLY A 155 -3.21 -11.34 -12.58
N ASP A 156 -4.05 -12.00 -11.78
CA ASP A 156 -5.40 -11.53 -11.45
C ASP A 156 -5.41 -10.28 -10.55
N ALA A 157 -4.28 -9.93 -9.92
CA ALA A 157 -4.12 -8.66 -9.20
C ALA A 157 -4.29 -7.43 -10.10
N ILE A 158 -4.24 -7.60 -11.43
CA ILE A 158 -4.60 -6.54 -12.38
C ILE A 158 -6.03 -6.02 -12.17
N GLU A 159 -6.95 -6.84 -11.68
CA GLU A 159 -8.34 -6.44 -11.42
C GLU A 159 -8.41 -5.39 -10.30
N TYR A 160 -7.56 -5.51 -9.29
CA TYR A 160 -7.39 -4.50 -8.24
C TYR A 160 -6.65 -3.25 -8.77
N ILE A 161 -5.56 -3.42 -9.51
CA ILE A 161 -4.80 -2.30 -10.09
C ILE A 161 -5.67 -1.48 -11.07
N ASN A 162 -6.57 -2.12 -11.80
CA ASN A 162 -7.52 -1.46 -12.68
C ASN A 162 -8.61 -0.69 -11.92
N PHE A 163 -8.92 -1.11 -10.69
CA PHE A 163 -9.89 -0.41 -9.83
C PHE A 163 -9.33 0.86 -9.18
N MET A 164 -8.00 0.93 -9.00
CA MET A 164 -7.30 2.12 -8.48
C MET A 164 -7.53 3.36 -9.38
N PRO A 165 -7.61 4.57 -8.80
CA PRO A 165 -7.74 5.79 -9.57
C PRO A 165 -6.47 6.06 -10.40
N ARG A 166 -6.63 6.66 -11.57
CA ARG A 166 -5.49 7.05 -12.43
C ARG A 166 -4.92 8.41 -12.07
N ASN A 167 -5.68 9.21 -11.34
CA ASN A 167 -5.30 10.49 -10.77
C ASN A 167 -6.08 10.68 -9.46
N GLU A 168 -5.40 11.07 -8.38
CA GLU A 168 -6.00 11.36 -7.08
C GLU A 168 -5.12 12.35 -6.29
N GLY A 169 -5.75 13.26 -5.54
CA GLY A 169 -5.02 14.22 -4.71
C GLY A 169 -4.06 15.09 -5.53
N ASN A 170 -2.80 15.16 -5.08
CA ASN A 170 -1.74 15.95 -5.71
C ASN A 170 -0.88 15.12 -6.69
N PHE A 171 -1.50 14.16 -7.38
CA PHE A 171 -0.82 13.17 -8.21
C PHE A 171 0.19 13.79 -9.17
N GLU A 172 -0.16 14.88 -9.88
CA GLU A 172 0.72 15.47 -10.88
C GLU A 172 2.03 16.00 -10.28
N GLN A 173 1.94 16.72 -9.15
CA GLN A 173 3.13 17.22 -8.46
C GLN A 173 3.95 16.06 -7.88
N PHE A 174 3.29 15.06 -7.32
CA PHE A 174 3.97 13.92 -6.74
C PHE A 174 4.64 13.03 -7.80
N ALA A 175 3.97 12.81 -8.93
CA ALA A 175 4.50 12.11 -10.10
C ALA A 175 5.73 12.81 -10.66
N ALA A 176 5.72 14.15 -10.75
CA ALA A 176 6.89 14.92 -11.17
C ALA A 176 8.06 14.75 -10.20
N HIS A 177 7.79 14.72 -8.89
CA HIS A 177 8.83 14.52 -7.88
C HIS A 177 9.43 13.10 -7.94
N LEU A 178 8.60 12.07 -8.07
CA LEU A 178 9.06 10.68 -8.22
C LEU A 178 9.80 10.45 -9.54
N ALA A 179 9.40 11.15 -10.61
CA ALA A 179 10.08 11.05 -11.90
C ALA A 179 11.57 11.39 -11.79
N GLY A 180 11.93 12.45 -11.07
CA GLY A 180 13.34 12.84 -10.89
C GLY A 180 14.18 11.76 -10.20
N TRP A 181 13.59 11.02 -9.25
CA TRP A 181 14.28 9.94 -8.54
C TRP A 181 14.48 8.67 -9.37
N LEU A 182 13.70 8.47 -10.44
CA LEU A 182 13.88 7.32 -11.34
C LEU A 182 15.04 7.51 -12.33
N ASP A 183 15.50 8.74 -12.53
CA ASP A 183 16.57 9.04 -13.49
C ASP A 183 17.97 8.84 -12.94
N ALA A 184 18.17 9.07 -11.64
CA ALA A 184 19.52 9.15 -11.07
C ALA A 184 20.12 7.79 -10.65
N PRO A 185 19.41 6.91 -9.93
CA PRO A 185 19.97 5.64 -9.47
C PRO A 185 20.09 4.62 -10.60
N GLU A 186 21.25 3.96 -10.71
CA GLU A 186 21.51 2.97 -11.77
C GLU A 186 20.50 1.82 -11.74
N ILE A 187 20.13 1.35 -10.54
CA ILE A 187 19.11 0.32 -10.35
C ILE A 187 17.78 0.68 -11.02
N CYS A 188 17.36 1.95 -10.97
CA CYS A 188 16.12 2.39 -11.60
C CYS A 188 16.23 2.41 -13.12
N ARG A 189 17.38 2.80 -13.67
CA ARG A 189 17.62 2.80 -15.12
C ARG A 189 17.68 1.37 -15.67
N SER A 190 18.43 0.48 -15.03
CA SER A 190 18.49 -0.94 -15.42
C SER A 190 17.13 -1.60 -15.34
N ALA A 191 16.34 -1.34 -14.27
CA ALA A 191 15.01 -1.91 -14.15
C ALA A 191 14.03 -1.41 -15.22
N GLN A 192 14.08 -0.11 -15.57
CA GLN A 192 13.32 0.46 -16.68
C GLN A 192 13.71 -0.19 -18.01
N ALA A 193 15.01 -0.37 -18.25
CA ALA A 193 15.53 -1.02 -19.45
C ALA A 193 15.10 -2.49 -19.56
N SER A 194 15.12 -3.25 -18.46
CA SER A 194 14.65 -4.63 -18.42
C SER A 194 13.19 -4.77 -18.85
N LEU A 195 12.29 -3.93 -18.30
CA LEU A 195 10.88 -3.93 -18.71
C LEU A 195 10.71 -3.47 -20.17
N ALA A 196 11.38 -2.38 -20.56
CA ALA A 196 11.30 -1.85 -21.92
C ALA A 196 11.73 -2.89 -22.98
N SER A 197 12.87 -3.53 -22.77
CA SER A 197 13.40 -4.57 -23.65
C SER A 197 12.44 -5.77 -23.76
N TYR A 198 11.96 -6.26 -22.62
CA TYR A 198 11.06 -7.42 -22.59
C TYR A 198 9.75 -7.20 -23.34
N PHE A 199 9.16 -6.00 -23.22
CA PHE A 199 7.91 -5.66 -23.90
C PHE A 199 8.10 -5.04 -25.28
N GLN A 200 9.33 -4.90 -25.76
CA GLN A 200 9.67 -4.24 -27.03
C GLN A 200 9.13 -2.80 -27.09
N LEU A 201 9.24 -2.08 -25.97
CA LEU A 201 8.83 -0.69 -25.80
C LEU A 201 10.05 0.19 -25.54
N THR A 202 9.88 1.49 -25.67
CA THR A 202 10.89 2.45 -25.20
C THR A 202 10.79 2.63 -23.68
N GLN A 203 11.89 3.03 -23.04
CA GLN A 203 11.85 3.41 -21.61
C GLN A 203 10.88 4.58 -21.37
N ALA A 204 10.71 5.47 -22.36
CA ALA A 204 9.77 6.59 -22.29
C ALA A 204 8.30 6.14 -22.21
N GLU A 205 7.95 4.96 -22.73
CA GLU A 205 6.61 4.38 -22.66
C GLU A 205 6.36 3.62 -21.35
N VAL A 206 7.39 2.94 -20.83
CA VAL A 206 7.32 2.16 -19.59
C VAL A 206 7.32 3.06 -18.35
N ARG A 207 8.18 4.08 -18.34
CA ARG A 207 8.37 4.99 -17.20
C ARG A 207 7.07 5.58 -16.65
N PRO A 208 6.11 6.05 -17.47
CA PRO A 208 4.81 6.47 -17.01
C PRO A 208 4.10 5.48 -16.07
N VAL A 209 4.19 4.20 -16.40
CA VAL A 209 3.53 3.12 -15.69
C VAL A 209 4.19 2.89 -14.33
N ILE A 210 5.52 2.96 -14.27
CA ILE A 210 6.27 2.84 -13.01
C ILE A 210 5.95 4.01 -12.07
N ILE A 211 5.92 5.24 -12.60
CA ILE A 211 5.57 6.42 -11.80
C ILE A 211 4.14 6.29 -11.26
N TYR A 212 3.19 5.85 -12.08
CA TYR A 212 1.82 5.57 -11.62
C TYR A 212 1.81 4.55 -10.48
N ALA A 213 2.53 3.44 -10.64
CA ALA A 213 2.60 2.40 -9.61
C ALA A 213 3.21 2.93 -8.31
N LEU A 214 4.29 3.71 -8.37
CA LEU A 214 4.87 4.38 -7.21
C LEU A 214 3.85 5.33 -6.56
N CYS A 215 3.17 6.18 -7.34
CA CYS A 215 2.14 7.08 -6.83
C CYS A 215 1.04 6.31 -6.08
N MET A 216 0.57 5.19 -6.63
CA MET A 216 -0.42 4.34 -5.97
C MET A 216 0.14 3.69 -4.70
N ILE A 217 1.37 3.19 -4.72
CA ILE A 217 2.00 2.63 -3.51
C ILE A 217 2.08 3.67 -2.40
N TYR A 218 2.54 4.89 -2.67
CA TYR A 218 2.65 5.91 -1.63
C TYR A 218 1.31 6.41 -1.11
N SER A 219 0.32 6.55 -1.98
CA SER A 219 -1.00 7.06 -1.58
C SER A 219 -1.90 6.01 -0.93
N ARG A 220 -1.60 4.71 -1.09
CA ARG A 220 -2.49 3.61 -0.70
C ARG A 220 -1.84 2.53 0.16
N MET A 221 -0.54 2.63 0.44
CA MET A 221 0.12 1.62 1.26
C MET A 221 -0.46 1.56 2.66
N VAL A 222 -0.61 0.34 3.14
CA VAL A 222 -0.77 0.03 4.55
C VAL A 222 0.60 -0.42 5.07
N PRO A 223 1.22 0.31 6.01
CA PRO A 223 2.45 -0.12 6.64
C PRO A 223 2.18 -1.35 7.51
N VAL A 224 2.87 -2.45 7.25
CA VAL A 224 2.78 -3.70 8.02
C VAL A 224 4.09 -3.92 8.75
N ASP A 225 4.03 -3.97 10.08
CA ASP A 225 5.16 -4.20 10.98
C ASP A 225 5.02 -5.53 11.77
N HIS A 226 3.88 -6.21 11.67
CA HIS A 226 3.67 -7.47 12.38
C HIS A 226 4.57 -8.59 11.83
N ARG A 227 5.50 -9.07 12.67
CA ARG A 227 6.57 -10.01 12.32
C ARG A 227 6.04 -11.28 11.65
N ALA A 228 5.04 -11.93 12.25
CA ALA A 228 4.50 -13.17 11.68
C ALA A 228 3.82 -12.94 10.32
N CYS A 229 3.23 -11.75 10.12
CA CYS A 229 2.63 -11.37 8.84
C CYS A 229 3.72 -11.18 7.77
N LEU A 230 4.81 -10.49 8.13
CA LEU A 230 5.96 -10.28 7.23
C LEU A 230 6.69 -11.59 6.89
N GLN A 231 6.93 -12.45 7.90
CA GLN A 231 7.52 -13.77 7.71
C GLN A 231 6.66 -14.66 6.79
N TYR A 232 5.34 -14.68 6.98
CA TYR A 232 4.43 -15.38 6.07
C TYR A 232 4.45 -14.78 4.67
N ALA A 233 4.37 -13.45 4.56
CA ALA A 233 4.35 -12.76 3.27
C ALA A 233 5.62 -13.02 2.44
N LEU A 234 6.78 -13.08 3.10
CA LEU A 234 8.09 -13.26 2.45
C LEU A 234 8.63 -14.68 2.54
N GLN A 235 7.80 -15.63 2.98
CA GLN A 235 8.15 -17.04 2.94
C GLN A 235 8.53 -17.47 1.52
N SER A 236 9.56 -18.31 1.42
CA SER A 236 10.13 -18.78 0.15
C SER A 236 10.65 -17.68 -0.78
N THR A 237 11.12 -16.56 -0.22
CA THR A 237 11.82 -15.49 -0.94
C THR A 237 13.23 -15.32 -0.38
N PRO A 238 14.14 -14.58 -1.06
CA PRO A 238 15.46 -14.26 -0.51
C PRO A 238 15.41 -13.55 0.86
N LEU A 239 14.27 -12.95 1.23
CA LEU A 239 14.08 -12.20 2.47
C LEU A 239 13.38 -13.02 3.57
N ALA A 240 13.17 -14.33 3.37
CA ALA A 240 12.41 -15.17 4.32
C ALA A 240 12.98 -15.14 5.75
N ARG A 241 14.28 -14.89 5.89
CA ARG A 241 15.01 -14.85 7.18
C ARG A 241 15.40 -13.44 7.64
N ALA A 242 14.83 -12.40 7.01
CA ALA A 242 15.21 -11.02 7.31
C ALA A 242 14.90 -10.58 8.76
N TRP A 243 14.05 -11.32 9.47
CA TRP A 243 13.60 -11.01 10.83
C TRP A 243 13.86 -12.17 11.81
N ASP A 244 14.81 -13.05 11.51
CA ASP A 244 15.18 -14.14 12.43
C ASP A 244 15.93 -13.61 13.66
N ASP A 245 16.72 -12.54 13.49
CA ASP A 245 17.34 -11.82 14.60
C ASP A 245 16.32 -10.88 15.26
N MET A 246 15.62 -11.38 16.28
CA MET A 246 14.61 -10.60 17.00
C MET A 246 15.20 -9.39 17.71
N GLU A 247 16.40 -9.50 18.27
CA GLU A 247 17.02 -8.43 19.04
C GLU A 247 17.38 -7.24 18.14
N ALA A 248 17.91 -7.51 16.95
CA ALA A 248 18.27 -6.47 15.98
C ALA A 248 17.06 -5.82 15.29
N THR A 249 15.92 -6.50 15.23
CA THR A 249 14.79 -6.10 14.37
C THR A 249 13.50 -5.76 15.09
N ALA A 250 13.39 -6.03 16.39
CA ALA A 250 12.17 -5.72 17.15
C ALA A 250 11.91 -4.22 17.22
N ALA A 251 10.63 -3.84 17.14
CA ALA A 251 10.23 -2.46 17.35
C ALA A 251 10.50 -2.05 18.82
N PRO A 252 10.95 -0.81 19.07
CA PRO A 252 11.04 -0.29 20.42
C PRO A 252 9.65 -0.30 21.06
N ALA A 253 9.59 -0.61 22.36
CA ALA A 253 8.32 -0.54 23.10
C ALA A 253 7.73 0.86 22.96
N ALA A 254 6.44 0.96 22.64
CA ALA A 254 5.75 2.24 22.73
C ALA A 254 5.87 2.75 24.17
N LEU A 255 6.42 3.96 24.34
CA LEU A 255 6.44 4.61 25.65
C LEU A 255 4.99 4.74 26.13
N PRO A 256 4.68 4.40 27.40
CA PRO A 256 3.35 4.64 27.92
C PRO A 256 3.03 6.13 27.75
N PRO A 257 1.78 6.48 27.40
CA PRO A 257 1.38 7.88 27.32
C PRO A 257 1.67 8.55 28.67
N PRO A 258 2.06 9.85 28.70
CA PRO A 258 2.33 10.55 29.94
C PRO A 258 1.03 10.69 30.73
N SER A 259 0.73 9.71 31.57
CA SER A 259 -0.34 9.80 32.55
C SER A 259 0.12 10.69 33.70
N SER A 260 -0.44 11.90 33.71
CA SER A 260 -0.89 12.63 34.90
C SER A 260 -0.34 12.15 36.26
N SER A 261 0.55 12.96 36.82
CA SER A 261 0.71 13.24 38.25
C SER A 261 0.63 12.05 39.23
N GLY A 262 1.80 11.64 39.73
CA GLY A 262 1.93 11.14 41.10
C GLY A 262 2.56 9.76 41.22
N SER A 263 3.90 9.70 41.22
CA SER A 263 4.70 9.02 42.27
C SER A 263 6.18 9.04 41.87
N VAL A 264 6.99 9.68 42.71
CA VAL A 264 8.44 9.62 42.66
C VAL A 264 8.82 8.29 43.31
N GLY A 265 9.17 7.28 42.50
CA GLY A 265 9.51 5.94 42.96
C GLY A 265 10.62 5.31 42.14
N ASP A 266 11.81 5.31 42.73
CA ASP A 266 13.03 4.52 42.48
C ASP A 266 13.28 3.85 41.11
N GLY A 267 14.33 4.33 40.43
CA GLY A 267 15.55 3.53 40.43
C GLY A 267 15.61 2.25 39.60
N SER A 268 14.98 2.20 38.43
CA SER A 268 15.42 1.30 37.35
C SER A 268 14.88 1.79 36.01
N VAL A 269 15.76 2.35 35.17
CA VAL A 269 15.51 2.47 33.73
C VAL A 269 15.49 1.06 33.18
N ARG A 270 14.36 0.37 33.35
CA ARG A 270 14.07 -0.85 32.62
C ARG A 270 14.00 -0.45 31.15
N SER A 271 15.07 -0.76 30.44
CA SER A 271 15.13 -0.86 28.98
C SER A 271 13.75 -1.27 28.47
N GLY A 272 13.11 -0.40 27.69
CA GLY A 272 11.77 -0.63 27.18
C GLY A 272 11.74 -1.99 26.49
N VAL A 273 11.00 -2.94 27.05
CA VAL A 273 10.97 -4.33 26.59
C VAL A 273 10.43 -4.33 25.16
N ALA A 274 11.32 -4.55 24.18
CA ALA A 274 10.99 -4.51 22.76
C ALA A 274 9.77 -5.39 22.45
N ASN A 275 8.87 -4.90 21.59
CA ASN A 275 7.70 -5.70 21.20
C ASN A 275 8.13 -6.73 20.16
N ALA A 276 8.35 -7.98 20.59
CA ALA A 276 8.82 -9.05 19.72
C ALA A 276 7.86 -9.37 18.55
N SER A 277 6.56 -9.08 18.68
CA SER A 277 5.58 -9.26 17.61
C SER A 277 5.74 -8.24 16.48
N LEU A 278 6.37 -7.09 16.74
CA LEU A 278 6.53 -6.00 15.78
C LEU A 278 7.98 -5.87 15.31
N VAL A 279 8.17 -5.48 14.06
CA VAL A 279 9.47 -5.13 13.50
C VAL A 279 9.65 -3.63 13.48
N ARG A 280 10.90 -3.16 13.56
CA ARG A 280 11.24 -1.74 13.61
C ARG A 280 10.77 -0.96 12.39
N ASP A 281 10.96 -1.52 11.21
CA ASP A 281 10.69 -0.85 9.94
C ASP A 281 9.52 -1.53 9.21
N PRO A 282 8.33 -0.90 9.18
CA PRO A 282 7.17 -1.44 8.47
C PRO A 282 7.42 -1.59 6.97
N ILE A 283 6.83 -2.61 6.34
CA ILE A 283 6.83 -2.79 4.88
C ILE A 283 5.50 -2.36 4.29
N SER A 284 5.56 -1.68 3.15
CA SER A 284 4.40 -1.25 2.37
C SER A 284 3.65 -2.45 1.77
N PHE A 285 2.41 -2.63 2.18
CA PHE A 285 1.46 -3.54 1.52
C PHE A 285 0.39 -2.70 0.83
N LEU A 286 -0.08 -3.15 -0.32
CA LEU A 286 -1.31 -2.66 -0.93
C LEU A 286 -2.43 -3.62 -0.56
N CYS A 287 -3.40 -3.09 0.17
CA CYS A 287 -4.40 -3.86 0.89
C CYS A 287 -5.79 -3.56 0.33
N PRO A 288 -6.29 -4.34 -0.65
CA PRO A 288 -7.61 -4.15 -1.23
C PRO A 288 -8.69 -3.91 -0.18
N VAL A 289 -9.57 -2.94 -0.45
CA VAL A 289 -10.67 -2.51 0.43
C VAL A 289 -10.18 -1.69 1.62
N ILE A 290 -9.16 -2.12 2.36
CA ILE A 290 -8.59 -1.33 3.47
C ILE A 290 -8.04 0.01 2.94
N ASP A 291 -7.41 -0.01 1.78
CA ASP A 291 -6.88 1.17 1.08
C ASP A 291 -7.96 2.13 0.54
N MET A 292 -9.24 1.81 0.72
CA MET A 292 -10.36 2.73 0.46
C MET A 292 -10.74 3.55 1.69
N CYS A 293 -10.09 3.32 2.83
CA CYS A 293 -10.32 4.10 4.05
C CYS A 293 -9.64 5.47 3.94
N ASN A 294 -10.42 6.55 4.09
CA ASN A 294 -9.91 7.91 3.97
C ASN A 294 -9.25 8.39 5.27
N HIS A 295 -8.45 9.44 5.15
CA HIS A 295 -7.83 10.10 6.28
C HIS A 295 -8.82 10.94 7.12
N SER A 296 -8.62 10.95 8.44
CA SER A 296 -9.23 11.88 9.39
C SER A 296 -8.33 12.02 10.63
N ASP A 297 -8.29 13.21 11.24
CA ASP A 297 -7.68 13.43 12.57
C ASP A 297 -8.51 12.80 13.70
N HIS A 298 -9.76 12.45 13.39
CA HIS A 298 -10.69 11.78 14.30
C HIS A 298 -10.97 10.38 13.78
N GLU A 299 -9.92 9.56 13.68
CA GLU A 299 -10.05 8.18 13.25
C GLU A 299 -11.08 7.40 14.08
N ASN A 300 -11.82 6.54 13.41
CA ASN A 300 -12.80 5.65 14.04
C ASN A 300 -12.49 4.18 13.74
N VAL A 301 -11.48 3.92 12.90
CA VAL A 301 -10.93 2.60 12.61
C VAL A 301 -9.41 2.63 12.58
N ALA A 302 -8.77 1.49 12.86
CA ALA A 302 -7.34 1.29 12.73
C ALA A 302 -7.04 -0.03 12.01
N VAL A 303 -5.86 -0.10 11.38
CA VAL A 303 -5.33 -1.36 10.86
C VAL A 303 -4.75 -2.18 12.01
N MET A 304 -5.04 -3.48 12.01
CA MET A 304 -4.55 -4.41 13.02
C MET A 304 -4.23 -5.77 12.41
N VAL A 305 -3.16 -6.41 12.90
CA VAL A 305 -2.88 -7.82 12.63
C VAL A 305 -3.01 -8.59 13.94
N PRO A 306 -3.93 -9.56 14.05
CA PRO A 306 -4.09 -10.35 15.28
C PRO A 306 -2.88 -11.27 15.55
N ASP A 307 -2.32 -11.25 16.77
CA ASP A 307 -1.22 -12.16 17.17
C ASP A 307 -1.62 -13.65 17.15
N ARG A 308 -2.90 -13.94 17.33
CA ARG A 308 -3.43 -15.30 17.49
C ARG A 308 -4.51 -15.58 16.47
N GLU A 309 -4.10 -15.99 15.28
CA GLU A 309 -4.99 -16.70 14.37
C GLU A 309 -4.80 -18.21 14.52
N THR A 310 -5.91 -18.90 14.78
CA THR A 310 -6.02 -20.34 14.52
C THR A 310 -5.51 -20.61 13.12
N ALA A 311 -4.51 -21.51 12.98
CA ALA A 311 -3.87 -21.90 11.73
C ALA A 311 -4.89 -21.96 10.58
N SER A 312 -5.02 -20.86 9.85
CA SER A 312 -5.95 -20.74 8.73
C SER A 312 -5.18 -21.09 7.48
N VAL A 313 -5.82 -21.80 6.55
CA VAL A 313 -5.20 -22.16 5.26
C VAL A 313 -4.71 -20.93 4.48
N THR A 314 -5.26 -19.74 4.79
CA THR A 314 -4.91 -18.48 4.14
C THR A 314 -3.81 -17.67 4.85
N GLY A 315 -3.25 -18.19 5.94
CA GLY A 315 -2.26 -17.48 6.75
C GLY A 315 -2.87 -16.32 7.55
N PRO A 316 -2.02 -15.38 8.04
CA PRO A 316 -2.44 -14.20 8.80
C PRO A 316 -3.41 -13.31 8.03
N VAL A 317 -4.30 -12.62 8.74
CA VAL A 317 -5.16 -11.57 8.17
C VAL A 317 -4.78 -10.17 8.66
N ILE A 318 -4.92 -9.20 7.77
CA ILE A 318 -4.87 -7.78 8.07
C ILE A 318 -6.32 -7.31 8.23
N CYS A 319 -6.61 -6.69 9.37
CA CYS A 319 -7.95 -6.25 9.74
C CYS A 319 -8.07 -4.74 9.73
N LEU A 320 -9.25 -4.25 9.39
CA LEU A 320 -9.70 -2.89 9.71
C LEU A 320 -10.66 -2.99 10.90
N ARG A 321 -10.23 -2.53 12.09
CA ARG A 321 -10.98 -2.67 13.34
C ARG A 321 -11.54 -1.34 13.82
N THR A 322 -12.76 -1.31 14.33
CA THR A 322 -13.37 -0.11 14.92
C THR A 322 -12.74 0.27 16.26
N LEU A 323 -12.46 1.56 16.45
CA LEU A 323 -11.90 2.15 17.69
C LEU A 323 -12.99 2.64 18.65
N ARG A 324 -14.19 2.87 18.12
CA ARG A 324 -15.40 3.27 18.84
C ARG A 324 -16.64 2.72 18.11
N PRO A 325 -17.84 2.82 18.69
CA PRO A 325 -19.06 2.57 17.94
C PRO A 325 -19.15 3.50 16.71
N ILE A 326 -19.61 2.96 15.59
CA ILE A 326 -19.77 3.67 14.31
C ILE A 326 -21.24 3.58 13.91
N ALA A 327 -21.86 4.71 13.58
CA ALA A 327 -23.25 4.76 13.17
C ALA A 327 -23.44 4.31 11.72
N LYS A 328 -24.61 3.77 11.39
CA LYS A 328 -25.01 3.49 10.01
C LYS A 328 -24.89 4.75 9.14
N GLY A 329 -24.24 4.62 7.99
CA GLY A 329 -24.02 5.69 7.03
C GLY A 329 -22.79 6.55 7.34
N GLU A 330 -22.15 6.37 8.50
CA GLU A 330 -20.90 7.04 8.83
C GLU A 330 -19.74 6.52 7.98
N GLU A 331 -18.81 7.41 7.62
CA GLU A 331 -17.57 7.05 6.94
C GLU A 331 -16.59 6.38 7.91
N LEU A 332 -15.91 5.33 7.44
CA LEU A 332 -14.79 4.73 8.15
C LEU A 332 -13.53 5.48 7.75
N THR A 333 -12.80 6.00 8.75
CA THR A 333 -11.62 6.84 8.57
C THR A 333 -10.48 6.45 9.51
N MET A 334 -9.24 6.57 9.03
CA MET A 334 -8.01 6.24 9.76
C MET A 334 -7.00 7.40 9.73
N THR A 335 -6.03 7.39 10.64
CA THR A 335 -4.87 8.28 10.57
C THR A 335 -3.80 7.63 9.69
N TYR A 336 -3.28 8.33 8.68
CA TYR A 336 -2.24 7.77 7.80
C TYR A 336 -0.83 7.75 8.44
N GLY A 337 -0.68 8.28 9.66
CA GLY A 337 0.58 8.25 10.41
C GLY A 337 1.74 9.04 9.77
N ALA A 338 1.47 9.80 8.72
CA ALA A 338 2.47 10.54 7.96
C ALA A 338 2.68 11.95 8.53
N ALA A 339 3.90 12.47 8.43
CA ALA A 339 4.17 13.85 8.83
C ALA A 339 3.36 14.84 7.95
N PRO A 340 3.00 16.05 8.44
CA PRO A 340 2.19 17.00 7.67
C PRO A 340 2.75 17.31 6.26
N HIS A 341 4.08 17.28 6.10
CA HIS A 341 4.71 17.46 4.80
C HIS A 341 4.46 16.29 3.83
N GLU A 342 4.43 15.05 4.32
CA GLU A 342 4.11 13.85 3.54
C GLU A 342 2.62 13.83 3.19
N LEU A 343 1.75 14.21 4.14
CA LEU A 343 0.32 14.39 3.90
C LEU A 343 0.07 15.36 2.73
N LYS A 344 0.77 16.49 2.72
CA LYS A 344 0.71 17.47 1.64
C LYS A 344 1.29 16.94 0.32
N LEU A 345 2.48 16.33 0.37
CA LEU A 345 3.17 15.90 -0.84
C LEU A 345 2.43 14.77 -1.56
N ILE A 346 2.03 13.73 -0.81
CA ILE A 346 1.46 12.50 -1.37
C ILE A 346 -0.03 12.69 -1.67
N TRP A 347 -0.79 13.25 -0.73
CA TRP A 347 -2.25 13.33 -0.84
C TRP A 347 -2.78 14.73 -1.14
N GLY A 348 -1.93 15.75 -1.20
CA GLY A 348 -2.38 17.13 -1.41
C GLY A 348 -3.10 17.73 -0.21
N MET A 349 -3.00 17.10 0.96
CA MET A 349 -3.68 17.53 2.16
C MET A 349 -2.96 18.76 2.74
N GLN A 350 -3.47 19.95 2.43
CA GLN A 350 -3.20 21.17 3.21
C GLN A 350 -4.40 21.39 4.13
N GLU A 351 -4.16 21.59 5.43
CA GLU A 351 -5.23 21.92 6.39
C GLU A 351 -6.43 20.96 6.33
N ILE A 352 -6.20 19.63 6.37
CA ILE A 352 -7.21 18.79 7.03
C ILE A 352 -7.03 19.10 8.51
N LEU A 353 -7.63 20.20 8.93
CA LEU A 353 -7.76 20.68 10.28
C LEU A 353 -9.23 21.12 10.36
N PRO A 354 -10.03 20.59 11.29
CA PRO A 354 -11.14 21.36 11.81
C PRO A 354 -10.68 22.66 12.47
#